data_AF-A0A920SMG1-F1
#
_entry.id   AF-A0A920SMG1-F1
#
_cell.length_a   1.000
_cell.length_b   1.000
_cell.length_c   1.000
_cell.angle_alpha   90.00
_cell.angle_beta   90.00
_cell.angle_gamma   90.00
#
_symmetry.space_group_name_H-M   'P 1'
#
loop_
_entity.id
_entity.type
_entity.pdbx_description
1 polymer ?
#
loop_
_entity_poly.entity_id
_entity_poly.type
_entity_poly.pdbx_seq_one_letter_code
_entity_poly.pdbx_strand_id
1 'polypeptide(L)'
;MALEGALKLKEVSYIHAEGYPAAEMKHGPIALIDEDMPVVVLAPRDAVYQKVVSSIEEVKARHGRIIAVVTDEASELDGKVDHIIRVPQTIALLQPVLTTVPLQLLAYHMAMIRGADSTNLEILLSR
;
A
#
# COMPACT_ATOMS: atom_id res chain seq x y z
N MET A 1 -0.93 -9.89 -2.42
CA MET A 1 -0.37 -8.61 -2.88
C MET A 1 0.12 -7.72 -1.74
N ALA A 2 -0.69 -7.45 -0.70
CA ALA A 2 -0.26 -6.62 0.43
C ALA A 2 1.03 -7.12 1.11
N LEU A 3 1.15 -8.44 1.33
CA LEU A 3 2.36 -9.07 1.86
C LEU A 3 3.59 -8.83 0.97
N GLU A 4 3.43 -8.92 -0.35
CA GLU A 4 4.51 -8.69 -1.31
C GLU A 4 4.97 -7.22 -1.29
N GLY A 5 4.03 -6.27 -1.26
CA GLY A 5 4.38 -4.85 -1.14
C GLY A 5 5.12 -4.53 0.16
N ALA A 6 4.65 -5.10 1.28
CA ALA A 6 5.30 -4.97 2.58
C ALA A 6 6.72 -5.59 2.57
N LEU A 7 6.88 -6.76 1.94
CA LEU A 7 8.19 -7.40 1.77
C LEU A 7 9.13 -6.51 0.96
N LYS A 8 8.68 -5.97 -0.18
CA LYS A 8 9.53 -5.10 -1.01
C LYS A 8 9.98 -3.85 -0.26
N LEU A 9 9.09 -3.20 0.49
CA LEU A 9 9.46 -2.07 1.36
C LEU A 9 10.54 -2.46 2.38
N LYS A 10 10.40 -3.62 3.04
CA LYS A 10 11.40 -4.13 3.98
C LYS A 10 12.75 -4.39 3.31
N GLU A 11 12.74 -5.02 2.14
CA GLU A 11 13.96 -5.43 1.43
C GLU A 11 14.78 -4.26 0.88
N VAL A 12 14.11 -3.29 0.24
CA VAL A 12 14.82 -2.24 -0.53
C VAL A 12 14.91 -0.91 0.19
N SER A 13 13.96 -0.59 1.07
CA SER A 13 13.94 0.71 1.78
C SER A 13 14.26 0.61 3.28
N TYR A 14 14.37 -0.62 3.80
CA TYR A 14 14.52 -0.94 5.22
C TYR A 14 13.43 -0.36 6.12
N ILE A 15 12.27 -0.03 5.54
CA ILE A 15 11.08 0.39 6.29
C ILE A 15 10.42 -0.87 6.86
N HIS A 16 10.11 -0.84 8.16
CA HIS A 16 9.29 -1.88 8.76
C HIS A 16 7.87 -1.79 8.20
N ALA A 17 7.51 -2.73 7.33
CA ALA A 17 6.20 -2.80 6.72
C ALA A 17 5.57 -4.18 6.89
N GLU A 18 4.27 -4.24 7.16
CA GLU A 18 3.54 -5.49 7.35
C GLU A 18 2.28 -5.52 6.48
N GLY A 19 2.02 -6.69 5.88
CA GLY A 19 0.85 -6.91 5.04
C GLY A 19 -0.21 -7.70 5.78
N TYR A 20 -1.42 -7.16 5.85
CA TYR A 20 -2.56 -7.79 6.52
C TYR A 20 -3.75 -7.94 5.57
N PRO A 21 -4.55 -9.03 5.69
CA PRO A 21 -5.89 -9.05 5.14
C PRO A 21 -6.73 -7.92 5.75
N ALA A 22 -7.47 -7.18 4.93
CA ALA A 22 -8.28 -6.04 5.41
C ALA A 22 -9.27 -6.46 6.52
N ALA A 23 -9.80 -7.68 6.45
CA ALA A 23 -10.73 -8.22 7.44
C ALA A 23 -10.08 -8.57 8.79
N GLU A 24 -8.76 -8.75 8.84
CA GLU A 24 -8.04 -9.13 10.07
C GLU A 24 -7.50 -7.93 10.85
N MET A 25 -7.56 -6.72 10.29
CA MET A 25 -7.06 -5.51 10.94
C MET A 25 -7.63 -5.33 12.36
N LYS A 26 -8.91 -5.69 12.56
CA LYS A 26 -9.64 -5.56 13.83
C LYS A 26 -9.09 -6.42 14.98
N HIS A 27 -8.32 -7.46 14.67
CA HIS A 27 -7.90 -8.46 15.67
C HIS A 27 -6.57 -8.12 16.38
N GLY A 28 -6.03 -6.92 16.16
CA GLY A 28 -4.80 -6.47 16.81
C GLY A 28 -4.07 -5.36 16.05
N PRO A 29 -3.79 -5.53 14.75
CA PRO A 29 -2.99 -4.57 13.98
C PRO A 29 -3.55 -3.15 14.00
N ILE A 30 -4.87 -2.99 14.11
CA ILE A 30 -5.51 -1.68 14.15
C ILE A 30 -5.16 -0.85 15.40
N ALA A 31 -4.68 -1.49 16.47
CA ALA A 31 -4.24 -0.79 17.68
C ALA A 31 -2.90 -0.06 17.49
N LEU A 32 -2.14 -0.39 16.43
CA LEU A 32 -0.86 0.22 16.10
C LEU A 32 -0.99 1.42 15.15
N ILE A 33 -2.20 1.70 14.65
CA ILE A 33 -2.44 2.76 13.68
C ILE A 33 -2.50 4.12 14.37
N ASP A 34 -1.67 5.03 13.87
CA ASP A 34 -1.66 6.45 14.22
C ASP A 34 -1.21 7.30 13.00
N GLU A 35 -0.95 8.58 13.23
CA GLU A 35 -0.53 9.53 12.19
C GLU A 35 0.87 9.20 11.61
N ASP A 36 1.73 8.52 12.36
CA ASP A 36 3.11 8.20 11.97
C ASP A 36 3.23 6.88 11.21
N MET A 37 2.19 6.03 11.27
CA MET A 37 2.11 4.76 10.54
C MET A 37 1.22 4.88 9.28
N PRO A 38 1.78 5.23 8.10
CA PRO A 38 0.99 5.29 6.88
C PRO A 38 0.50 3.89 6.45
N VAL A 39 -0.74 3.83 5.97
CA VAL A 39 -1.40 2.60 5.53
C VAL A 39 -1.61 2.63 4.03
N VAL A 40 -1.06 1.64 3.33
CA VAL A 40 -1.34 1.40 1.91
C VAL A 40 -2.46 0.37 1.80
N VAL A 41 -3.59 0.77 1.21
CA VAL A 41 -4.76 -0.10 1.06
C VAL A 41 -4.93 -0.49 -0.40
N LEU A 42 -5.09 -1.79 -0.66
CA LEU A 42 -5.43 -2.32 -1.97
C LEU A 42 -6.95 -2.49 -2.05
N ALA A 43 -7.61 -1.66 -2.84
CA ALA A 43 -9.06 -1.62 -3.01
C ALA A 43 -9.48 -1.67 -4.50
N PRO A 44 -9.10 -2.73 -5.25
CA PRO A 44 -9.67 -2.93 -6.57
C PRO A 44 -11.19 -3.17 -6.46
N ARG A 45 -11.95 -2.78 -7.49
CA ARG A 45 -13.40 -2.97 -7.53
C ARG A 45 -13.75 -4.45 -7.73
N ASP A 46 -13.86 -5.20 -6.64
CA ASP A 46 -14.19 -6.62 -6.61
C ASP A 46 -15.22 -6.98 -5.52
N ALA A 47 -15.44 -8.27 -5.30
CA ALA A 47 -16.43 -8.79 -4.34
C ALA A 47 -16.16 -8.41 -2.87
N VAL A 48 -14.94 -8.00 -2.51
CA VAL A 48 -14.59 -7.61 -1.15
C VAL A 48 -14.39 -6.10 -0.99
N TYR A 49 -14.56 -5.31 -2.05
CA TYR A 49 -14.38 -3.86 -2.04
C TYR A 49 -15.07 -3.16 -0.85
N GLN A 50 -16.35 -3.44 -0.61
CA GLN A 50 -17.09 -2.81 0.50
C GLN A 50 -16.53 -3.16 1.88
N LYS A 51 -15.96 -4.36 2.04
CA LYS A 51 -15.27 -4.75 3.28
C LYS A 51 -13.97 -3.96 3.45
N VAL A 52 -13.24 -3.72 2.36
CA VAL A 52 -12.03 -2.90 2.36
C VAL A 52 -12.36 -1.44 2.68
N VAL A 53 -13.44 -0.88 2.13
CA VAL A 53 -13.91 0.48 2.46
C VAL A 53 -14.22 0.61 3.95
N SER A 54 -14.88 -0.39 4.56
CA SER A 54 -15.11 -0.39 6.01
C SER A 54 -13.80 -0.37 6.80
N SER A 55 -12.76 -1.12 6.38
CA SER A 55 -11.45 -1.07 7.03
C SER A 55 -10.77 0.30 6.86
N ILE A 56 -10.93 0.96 5.72
CA ILE A 56 -10.40 2.32 5.48
C ILE A 56 -10.98 3.32 6.49
N GLU A 57 -12.29 3.28 6.71
CA GLU A 57 -12.95 4.18 7.67
C GLU A 57 -12.43 3.99 9.10
N GLU A 58 -12.11 2.76 9.49
CA GLU A 58 -11.57 2.47 10.82
C GLU A 58 -10.12 2.93 10.98
N VAL A 59 -9.32 2.87 9.92
CA VAL A 59 -7.97 3.47 9.88
C VAL A 59 -8.09 4.98 9.98
N LYS A 60 -9.02 5.60 9.24
CA LYS A 60 -9.22 7.05 9.23
C LYS A 60 -9.69 7.57 10.59
N ALA A 61 -10.56 6.81 11.28
CA ALA A 61 -11.02 7.12 12.63
C ALA A 61 -9.89 7.15 13.69
N ARG A 62 -8.71 6.61 13.36
CA ARG A 62 -7.50 6.62 14.19
C ARG A 62 -6.43 7.57 13.67
N HIS A 63 -6.82 8.50 12.79
CA HIS A 63 -5.92 9.48 12.17
C HIS A 63 -4.82 8.86 11.29
N GLY A 64 -4.95 7.59 10.90
CA GLY A 64 -4.03 6.95 9.96
C GLY A 64 -4.02 7.68 8.62
N ARG A 65 -2.81 7.89 8.07
CA ARG A 65 -2.63 8.42 6.70
C ARG A 65 -2.81 7.29 5.69
N ILE A 66 -3.72 7.46 4.73
CA ILE A 66 -4.16 6.38 3.84
C ILE A 66 -3.76 6.66 2.39
N ILE A 67 -3.04 5.73 1.78
CA ILE A 67 -2.77 5.68 0.34
C ILE A 67 -3.57 4.51 -0.23
N ALA A 68 -4.58 4.79 -1.05
CA ALA A 68 -5.42 3.76 -1.66
C ALA A 68 -4.98 3.46 -3.10
N VAL A 69 -4.74 2.18 -3.40
CA VAL A 69 -4.58 1.67 -4.77
C VAL A 69 -5.93 1.12 -5.23
N VAL A 70 -6.50 1.73 -6.26
CA VAL A 70 -7.89 1.49 -6.69
C VAL A 70 -7.96 1.26 -8.19
N THR A 71 -9.03 0.63 -8.66
CA THR A 71 -9.39 0.64 -10.08
C THR A 71 -10.07 1.95 -10.49
N ASP A 72 -10.23 2.19 -11.79
CA ASP A 72 -10.64 3.49 -12.37
C ASP A 72 -11.89 4.15 -11.73
N GLU A 73 -12.81 3.36 -11.17
CA GLU A 73 -13.98 3.84 -10.43
C GLU A 73 -13.83 3.68 -8.91
N ALA A 74 -13.59 4.78 -8.19
CA ALA A 74 -13.39 4.78 -6.74
C ALA A 74 -13.95 6.03 -6.03
N SER A 75 -15.00 6.66 -6.57
CA SER A 75 -15.59 7.89 -6.02
C SER A 75 -16.04 7.77 -4.55
N GLU A 76 -16.37 6.55 -4.11
CA GLU A 76 -16.72 6.25 -2.71
C GLU A 76 -15.58 6.51 -1.71
N LEU A 77 -14.33 6.63 -2.19
CA LEU A 77 -13.14 6.92 -1.39
C LEU A 77 -12.75 8.40 -1.39
N ASP A 78 -13.43 9.23 -2.19
CA ASP A 78 -13.16 10.66 -2.23
C ASP A 78 -13.38 11.28 -0.84
N GLY A 79 -12.35 11.95 -0.32
CA GLY A 79 -12.36 12.53 1.03
C GLY A 79 -12.22 11.52 2.18
N LYS A 80 -12.17 10.21 1.91
CA LYS A 80 -11.93 9.16 2.93
C LYS A 80 -10.46 8.76 3.05
N VAL A 81 -9.66 9.04 2.01
CA VAL A 81 -8.24 8.70 1.94
C VAL A 81 -7.40 9.92 1.58
N ASP A 82 -6.12 9.89 1.92
CA ASP A 82 -5.22 11.03 1.73
C ASP A 82 -4.61 11.04 0.31
N HIS A 83 -4.38 9.86 -0.27
CA HIS A 83 -3.87 9.70 -1.62
C HIS A 83 -4.56 8.55 -2.36
N ILE A 84 -4.78 8.73 -3.67
CA ILE A 84 -5.35 7.71 -4.55
C ILE A 84 -4.39 7.42 -5.70
N ILE A 85 -4.07 6.15 -5.90
CA ILE A 85 -3.33 5.62 -7.06
C ILE A 85 -4.30 4.76 -7.86
N ARG A 86 -4.59 5.18 -9.10
CA ARG A 86 -5.48 4.44 -10.00
C ARG A 86 -4.68 3.46 -10.85
N VAL A 87 -5.17 2.23 -10.95
CA VAL A 87 -4.71 1.22 -11.89
C VAL A 87 -5.85 0.82 -12.82
N PRO A 88 -5.59 0.48 -14.09
CA PRO A 88 -6.65 0.05 -14.99
C PRO A 88 -7.42 -1.15 -14.47
N GLN A 89 -8.73 -1.17 -14.67
CA GLN A 89 -9.51 -2.38 -14.44
C GLN A 89 -9.15 -3.46 -15.47
N THR A 90 -8.98 -4.70 -15.01
CA THR A 90 -8.67 -5.84 -15.87
C THR A 90 -9.43 -7.10 -15.42
N ILE A 91 -9.19 -8.23 -16.10
CA ILE A 91 -9.74 -9.51 -15.69
C ILE A 91 -9.22 -9.91 -14.31
N ALA A 92 -10.04 -10.60 -13.52
CA ALA A 92 -9.72 -10.95 -12.13
C ALA A 92 -8.36 -11.64 -11.95
N LEU A 93 -7.94 -12.44 -12.94
CA LEU A 93 -6.65 -13.13 -12.92
C LEU A 93 -5.44 -12.18 -13.01
N LEU A 94 -5.57 -11.06 -13.72
CA LEU A 94 -4.50 -10.09 -13.95
C LEU A 94 -4.54 -8.92 -12.96
N GLN A 95 -5.66 -8.71 -12.26
CA GLN A 95 -5.79 -7.62 -11.30
C GLN A 95 -4.72 -7.65 -10.20
N PRO A 96 -4.35 -8.82 -9.61
CA PRO A 96 -3.26 -8.89 -8.64
C PRO A 96 -1.92 -8.41 -9.22
N VAL A 97 -1.61 -8.79 -10.46
CA VAL A 97 -0.36 -8.41 -11.13
C VAL A 97 -0.26 -6.89 -11.29
N LEU A 98 -1.32 -6.25 -11.81
CA LEU A 98 -1.34 -4.79 -11.97
C LEU A 98 -1.28 -4.04 -10.63
N THR A 99 -1.97 -4.53 -9.60
CA THR A 99 -1.94 -3.89 -8.27
C THR A 99 -0.59 -3.98 -7.57
N THR A 100 0.31 -4.88 -7.99
CA THR A 100 1.70 -4.93 -7.49
C THR A 100 2.56 -3.78 -7.98
N VAL A 101 2.34 -3.30 -9.20
CA VAL A 101 3.22 -2.33 -9.85
C VAL A 101 3.35 -1.04 -9.02
N PRO A 102 2.26 -0.44 -8.51
CA PRO A 102 2.35 0.69 -7.58
C PRO A 102 3.15 0.39 -6.31
N LEU A 103 3.05 -0.82 -5.77
CA LEU A 103 3.75 -1.21 -4.53
C LEU A 103 5.26 -1.30 -4.76
N GLN A 104 5.67 -1.85 -5.91
CA GLN A 104 7.08 -1.92 -6.30
C GLN A 104 7.67 -0.53 -6.54
N LEU A 105 6.93 0.34 -7.23
CA LEU A 105 7.34 1.73 -7.46
C LEU A 105 7.41 2.52 -6.14
N LEU A 106 6.44 2.33 -5.25
CA LEU A 106 6.47 2.93 -3.91
C LEU A 106 7.72 2.50 -3.15
N ALA A 107 8.01 1.20 -3.10
CA ALA A 107 9.19 0.68 -2.42
C ALA A 107 10.48 1.25 -3.01
N TYR A 108 10.60 1.30 -4.34
CA TYR A 108 11.73 1.89 -5.04
C TYR A 108 11.92 3.38 -4.70
N HIS A 109 10.86 4.19 -4.79
CA HIS A 109 10.95 5.62 -4.47
C HIS A 109 11.27 5.86 -2.99
N MET A 110 10.74 5.04 -2.07
CA MET A 110 11.10 5.11 -0.66
C MET A 110 12.58 4.76 -0.43
N ALA A 111 13.11 3.76 -1.12
CA ALA A 111 14.54 3.42 -1.06
C ALA A 111 15.42 4.58 -1.55
N MET A 112 15.07 5.19 -2.68
CA MET A 112 15.78 6.35 -3.24
C MET A 112 15.79 7.53 -2.26
N ILE A 113 14.62 7.89 -1.70
CA ILE A 113 14.51 9.00 -0.74
C ILE A 113 15.33 8.73 0.53
N ARG A 114 15.43 7.47 0.95
CA ARG A 114 16.20 7.07 2.14
C ARG A 114 17.69 6.85 1.86
N GLY A 115 18.14 6.93 0.61
CA GLY A 115 19.49 6.55 0.21
C GLY A 115 19.82 5.07 0.45
N ALA A 116 18.78 4.22 0.51
CA ALA A 116 18.89 2.79 0.79
C ALA A 116 19.02 1.94 -0.48
N ASP A 117 18.98 2.55 -1.67
CA ASP A 117 19.01 1.83 -2.94
C ASP A 117 20.34 1.08 -3.13
N SER A 118 20.29 -0.24 -3.02
CA SER A 118 21.40 -1.15 -3.27
C SER A 118 21.75 -1.31 -4.77
N THR A 119 20.90 -0.78 -5.66
CA THR A 119 21.08 -0.77 -7.11
C THR A 119 21.78 0.49 -7.61
N ASN A 120 22.01 1.48 -6.74
CA ASN A 120 22.65 2.73 -7.15
C ASN A 120 24.07 2.41 -7.67
N LEU A 121 24.32 2.70 -8.95
CA LEU A 121 25.60 2.40 -9.61
C LEU A 121 26.78 3.07 -8.87
N GLU A 122 26.51 4.17 -8.16
CA GLU A 122 27.50 4.86 -7.30
C GLU A 122 28.00 3.99 -6.15
N ILE A 123 27.16 3.13 -5.56
CA ILE A 123 27.57 2.22 -4.47
C ILE A 123 28.47 1.09 -5.03
N LEU A 124 28.24 0.67 -6.27
CA LEU A 124 29.07 -0.32 -6.95
C LEU A 124 30.42 0.26 -7.41
N LEU A 125 30.47 1.56 -7.72
CA LEU A 125 31.68 2.28 -8.13
C LEU A 125 32.52 2.80 -6.95
N SER A 126 31.95 2.84 -5.73
CA SER A 126 32.66 3.18 -4.49
C SER A 126 33.25 1.98 -3.73
N ARG A 127 33.26 0.78 -4.36
CA ARG A 127 33.86 -0.45 -3.81
C ARG A 127 35.01 -0.94 -4.67
#